data_AF-A0A2A3LD59-F1
#
_entry.id   AF-A0A2A3LD59-F1
#
_cell.length_a   1.000
_cell.length_b   1.000
_cell.length_c   1.000
_cell.angle_alpha   90.00
_cell.angle_beta   90.00
_cell.angle_gamma   90.00
#
_symmetry.space_group_name_H-M   'P 1'
#
loop_
_entity.id
_entity.type
_entity.pdbx_description
1 polymer ?
#
loop_
_entity_poly.entity_id
_entity_poly.type
_entity_poly.pdbx_seq_one_letter_code
_entity_poly.pdbx_strand_id
1 'polypeptide(L)'
;MARKKTTVYIDEALLRAAKVAAARSGKREYEVFEDALRRHLGFAETLERIWAGIGPEGAPSEEEAAQLAAEELAAVRAQRTPRQAG
;
A
#
# COMPACT_ATOMS: atom_id res chain seq x y z
N MET A 1 0.49 -4.09 5.26
CA MET A 1 0.26 -5.54 5.39
C MET A 1 1.50 -6.30 4.95
N ALA A 2 1.82 -7.44 5.58
CA ALA A 2 2.97 -8.26 5.19
C ALA A 2 2.76 -8.88 3.80
N ARG A 3 3.80 -8.89 2.96
CA ARG A 3 3.76 -9.50 1.61
C ARG A 3 4.23 -10.95 1.66
N LYS A 4 3.54 -11.86 0.96
CA LYS A 4 3.91 -13.29 0.85
C LYS A 4 4.45 -13.59 -0.55
N LYS A 5 5.65 -14.19 -0.61
CA LYS A 5 6.22 -14.68 -1.88
C LYS A 5 5.32 -15.75 -2.47
N THR A 6 4.92 -15.56 -3.72
CA THR A 6 4.00 -16.44 -4.45
C THR A 6 4.56 -16.66 -5.85
N THR A 7 4.55 -17.92 -6.32
CA THR A 7 4.99 -18.29 -7.67
C THR A 7 3.76 -18.62 -8.50
N VAL A 8 3.65 -18.04 -9.70
CA VAL A 8 2.55 -18.27 -10.63
C VAL A 8 3.10 -18.48 -12.04
N TYR A 9 2.36 -19.22 -12.87
CA TYR A 9 2.61 -19.24 -14.31
C TYR A 9 1.95 -18.02 -14.95
N ILE A 10 2.71 -17.30 -15.76
CA ILE A 10 2.26 -16.10 -16.47
C ILE A 10 2.74 -16.21 -17.92
N ASP A 11 1.89 -15.75 -18.84
CA ASP A 11 2.25 -15.60 -20.25
C ASP A 11 3.50 -14.70 -20.41
N GLU A 12 4.41 -15.11 -21.29
CA GLU A 12 5.70 -14.44 -21.45
C GLU A 12 5.54 -13.01 -22.00
N ALA A 13 4.59 -12.78 -22.90
CA ALA A 13 4.31 -11.44 -23.43
C ALA A 13 3.71 -10.55 -22.34
N LEU A 14 2.83 -11.09 -21.49
CA LEU A 14 2.28 -10.38 -20.34
C LEU A 14 3.37 -10.01 -19.32
N LEU A 15 4.31 -10.92 -19.02
CA LEU A 15 5.44 -10.62 -18.14
C LEU A 15 6.32 -9.51 -18.71
N ARG A 16 6.61 -9.54 -20.03
CA ARG A 16 7.34 -8.46 -20.70
C ARG A 16 6.61 -7.11 -20.60
N ALA A 17 5.30 -7.10 -20.82
CA ALA A 17 4.50 -5.88 -20.72
C ALA A 17 4.54 -5.31 -19.29
N ALA A 18 4.43 -6.16 -18.27
CA ALA A 18 4.51 -5.75 -16.86
C ALA A 18 5.88 -5.12 -16.52
N LYS A 19 6.98 -5.67 -17.06
CA LYS A 19 8.33 -5.10 -16.91
C LYS A 19 8.45 -3.70 -17.49
N VAL A 20 7.93 -3.50 -18.70
CA VAL A 20 7.93 -2.18 -19.35
C VAL A 20 7.09 -1.19 -18.56
N ALA A 21 5.92 -1.61 -18.08
CA ALA A 21 5.06 -0.77 -17.25
C ALA A 21 5.76 -0.36 -15.95
N ALA A 22 6.39 -1.32 -15.26
CA ALA A 22 7.16 -1.09 -14.04
C ALA A 22 8.27 -0.05 -14.26
N ALA A 23 9.06 -0.21 -15.33
CA ALA A 23 10.12 0.74 -15.69
C ALA A 23 9.58 2.14 -15.98
N ARG A 24 8.46 2.26 -16.71
CA ARG A 24 7.83 3.54 -17.04
C ARG A 24 7.26 4.26 -15.82
N SER A 25 6.73 3.52 -14.85
CA SER A 25 6.12 4.08 -13.65
C SER A 25 7.06 4.19 -12.44
N GLY A 26 8.32 3.78 -12.58
CA GLY A 26 9.26 3.69 -11.45
C GLY A 26 8.85 2.67 -10.37
N LYS A 27 8.01 1.70 -10.72
CA LYS A 27 7.50 0.67 -9.80
C LYS A 27 8.31 -0.62 -9.94
N ARG A 28 8.17 -1.52 -8.96
CA ARG A 28 8.62 -2.91 -9.07
C ARG A 28 7.56 -3.73 -9.80
N GLU A 29 7.98 -4.81 -10.46
CA GLU A 29 7.08 -5.70 -11.22
C GLU A 29 5.89 -6.20 -10.37
N TYR A 30 6.14 -6.60 -9.12
CA TYR A 30 5.07 -7.08 -8.23
C TYR A 30 4.02 -6.01 -7.92
N GLU A 31 4.37 -4.72 -7.93
CA GLU A 31 3.44 -3.63 -7.69
C GLU A 31 2.50 -3.45 -8.88
N VAL A 32 2.99 -3.67 -10.11
CA VAL A 32 2.15 -3.68 -11.32
C VAL A 32 1.15 -4.83 -11.26
N PHE A 33 1.59 -6.04 -10.87
CA PHE A 33 0.70 -7.18 -10.70
C PHE A 33 -0.33 -6.95 -9.58
N GLU A 34 0.11 -6.41 -8.44
CA GLU A 34 -0.75 -6.14 -7.31
C GLU A 34 -1.82 -5.08 -7.65
N ASP A 35 -1.44 -4.00 -8.34
CA ASP A 35 -2.37 -2.97 -8.80
C ASP A 35 -3.42 -3.54 -9.78
N ALA A 36 -2.99 -4.37 -10.73
CA ALA A 36 -3.89 -5.01 -11.69
C ALA A 36 -4.87 -5.96 -10.99
N LEU A 37 -4.39 -6.79 -10.06
CA LEU A 37 -5.23 -7.68 -9.27
C LEU A 37 -6.20 -6.92 -8.36
N ARG A 38 -5.75 -5.85 -7.71
CA ARG A 38 -6.61 -5.01 -6.86
C ARG A 38 -7.73 -4.36 -7.66
N ARG A 39 -7.45 -3.89 -8.88
CA ARG A 39 -8.49 -3.35 -9.78
C ARG A 39 -9.45 -4.45 -10.22
N HIS A 40 -8.92 -5.58 -10.70
CA HIS A 40 -9.74 -6.69 -11.19
C HIS A 40 -10.66 -7.28 -10.11
N LEU A 41 -10.18 -7.39 -8.87
CA LEU A 41 -10.92 -7.91 -7.73
C LEU A 41 -11.78 -6.85 -7.03
N GLY A 42 -11.84 -5.62 -7.55
CA GLY A 42 -12.65 -4.54 -6.98
C GLY A 42 -12.13 -3.97 -5.65
N PHE A 43 -10.91 -4.34 -5.22
CA PHE A 43 -10.27 -3.74 -4.03
C PHE A 43 -9.91 -2.27 -4.25
N ALA A 44 -9.60 -1.87 -5.48
CA ALA A 44 -9.34 -0.47 -5.82
C ALA A 44 -10.61 0.38 -5.66
N GLU A 45 -11.72 -0.07 -6.24
CA GLU A 45 -13.02 0.60 -6.15
C GLU A 45 -13.62 0.56 -4.75
N THR A 46 -13.33 -0.49 -3.97
CA THR A 46 -13.80 -0.59 -2.58
C THR A 46 -13.11 0.45 -1.70
N LEU A 47 -11.81 0.68 -1.90
CA LEU A 47 -11.11 1.77 -1.23
C LEU A 47 -11.67 3.13 -1.66
N GLU A 48 -11.92 3.34 -2.96
CA GLU A 48 -12.56 4.58 -3.43
C GLU A 48 -13.98 4.76 -2.91
N ARG A 49 -14.79 3.71 -2.79
CA ARG A 49 -16.13 3.78 -2.16
C ARG A 49 -16.05 4.12 -0.68
N ILE A 50 -15.08 3.56 0.05
CA ILE A 50 -14.85 3.90 1.46
C ILE A 50 -14.42 5.36 1.56
N TRP A 51 -13.48 5.81 0.73
CA TRP A 51 -13.02 7.19 0.69
C TRP A 51 -14.12 8.18 0.26
N ALA A 52 -14.96 7.82 -0.70
CA ALA A 52 -16.12 8.62 -1.12
C ALA A 52 -17.21 8.69 -0.06
N GLY A 53 -17.28 7.70 0.85
CA GLY A 53 -18.16 7.72 2.01
C GLY A 53 -17.63 8.57 3.17
N ILE A 54 -16.33 8.89 3.19
CA ILE A 54 -15.72 9.79 4.18
C ILE A 54 -15.87 11.22 3.66
N GLY A 55 -16.97 11.88 4.04
CA GLY A 55 -17.15 13.31 3.83
C GLY A 55 -16.26 14.14 4.78
N PRO A 56 -16.25 15.48 4.64
CA PRO A 56 -15.52 16.40 5.54
C PRO A 56 -15.85 16.19 7.02
N GLU A 57 -17.08 15.74 7.30
CA GLU A 57 -17.63 15.40 8.62
C GLU A 57 -16.94 14.19 9.27
N GLY A 58 -16.36 13.29 8.47
CA GLY A 58 -15.68 12.07 8.93
C GLY A 58 -14.15 12.17 8.90
N ALA A 59 -13.62 13.32 8.46
CA ALA A 59 -12.20 13.60 8.55
C ALA A 59 -11.86 14.04 9.99
N PRO A 60 -10.77 13.55 10.58
CA PRO A 60 -10.32 14.04 11.88
C PRO A 60 -10.04 15.55 11.78
N SER A 61 -10.37 16.27 12.85
CA SER A 61 -9.95 17.67 13.00
C SER A 61 -8.43 17.79 12.92
N GLU A 62 -7.92 18.99 12.67
CA GLU A 62 -6.48 19.23 12.57
C GLU A 62 -5.72 18.76 13.83
N GLU A 63 -6.32 18.93 15.00
CA GLU A 63 -5.81 18.49 16.30
C GLU A 63 -5.78 16.95 16.41
N GLU A 64 -6.88 16.28 16.05
CA GLU A 64 -6.96 14.81 16.05
C GLU A 64 -6.00 14.20 15.03
N ALA A 65 -5.86 14.83 13.85
CA ALA A 65 -4.93 14.40 12.82
C ALA A 65 -3.47 14.52 13.28
N ALA A 66 -3.12 15.64 13.93
CA ALA A 66 -1.79 15.85 14.50
C ALA A 66 -1.49 14.84 15.62
N GLN A 67 -2.48 14.54 16.46
CA GLN A 67 -2.35 13.53 17.52
C GLN A 67 -2.12 12.13 16.93
N LEU A 68 -2.94 11.69 15.97
CA LEU A 68 -2.78 10.42 15.26
C LEU A 68 -1.37 10.30 14.63
N ALA A 69 -0.89 11.35 13.98
CA ALA A 69 0.44 11.35 13.38
C ALA A 69 1.56 11.21 14.42
N ALA A 70 1.41 11.87 15.57
CA ALA A 70 2.38 11.78 16.67
C ALA A 70 2.40 10.38 17.30
N GLU A 71 1.23 9.76 17.50
CA GLU A 71 1.09 8.41 18.05
C GLU A 71 1.72 7.35 17.13
N GLU A 72 1.45 7.41 15.83
CA GLU A 72 2.04 6.51 14.84
C GLU A 72 3.56 6.68 14.75
N LEU A 73 4.04 7.93 14.79
CA LEU A 73 5.48 8.21 14.79
C LEU A 73 6.16 7.66 16.06
N ALA A 74 5.50 7.76 17.21
CA ALA A 74 5.98 7.16 18.46
C ALA A 74 6.01 5.63 18.38
N ALA A 75 4.98 5.00 17.82
CA ALA A 75 4.92 3.55 17.63
C ALA A 75 6.02 3.03 16.69
N VAL A 76 6.27 3.72 15.57
CA VAL A 76 7.36 3.38 14.65
C VAL A 76 8.74 3.54 15.31
N ARG A 77 8.92 4.58 16.12
CA ARG A 77 10.16 4.78 16.88
C ARG A 77 10.37 3.68 17.91
N ALA A 78 9.32 3.29 18.65
CA ALA A 78 9.38 2.20 19.61
C ALA A 78 9.74 0.86 18.96
N GLN A 79 9.24 0.59 17.75
CA GLN A 79 9.59 -0.61 16.98
C GLN A 79 11.02 -0.56 16.41
N ARG A 80 11.57 0.64 16.18
CA ARG A 80 12.93 0.86 15.66
C ARG A 80 14.01 0.90 16.73
N THR A 81 13.68 1.03 18.01
CA THR A 81 14.65 0.90 19.11
C THR A 81 15.20 -0.52 19.11
N PRO A 82 16.46 -0.74 18.69
CA PRO A 82 17.04 -2.06 18.71
C PRO A 82 17.32 -2.48 20.15
N ARG A 83 17.21 -3.79 20.40
CA ARG A 83 17.93 -4.48 21.46
C ARG A 83 19.43 -4.13 21.34
N GLN A 84 19.90 -3.12 22.07
CA GLN A 84 21.30 -2.98 22.46
C GLN A 84 21.37 -3.17 23.98
N ALA A 85 21.33 -4.42 24.39
CA ALA A 85 21.84 -4.92 25.67
C ALA A 85 21.96 -6.45 25.50
N GLY A 86 23.19 -6.92 25.34
CA GLY A 86 23.53 -8.32 25.11
C GLY A 86 24.75 -8.43 24.20
#